data_AF-A0A9D7XPR5-F1
#
_entry.id   AF-A0A9D7XPR5-F1
#
_cell.length_a   1.000
_cell.length_b   1.000
_cell.length_c   1.000
_cell.angle_alpha   90.00
_cell.angle_beta   90.00
_cell.angle_gamma   90.00
#
_symmetry.space_group_name_H-M   'P 1'
#
loop_
_entity.id
_entity.type
_entity.pdbx_description
1 polymer ?
#
loop_
_entity_poly.entity_id
_entity_poly.type
_entity_poly.pdbx_seq_one_letter_code
_entity_poly.pdbx_strand_id
1 'polypeptide(L)'
;MQQKKSLVYLYLSLPLVLVMSMTSSIGFYTPGFYARETLNWATQSLGQDMIDLYLVAPILLVSSILSWKGNNTAVYIWAGTNLFLVYTFCIYCFDVHFNSMFIFYCINLGLAFYSLLFFVYTQVKTPARIQVNNLVLTNIIGIYFILISICFYFLWLSDIIPAIVAHKVPASLLEVGLPTNAVHVIDLAVFLPGMFITGILLLRKKTLAFILAPVSLVFFILMNITIGGLIIMMSRKGIEASMAVAIAMGFLAFFSLILLILYAMQMKKNTEYS
;
A
#
# COMPACT_ATOMS: atom_id res chain seq x y z
N MET A 1 18.07 -8.16 20.15
CA MET A 1 16.97 -8.03 21.15
C MET A 1 15.64 -8.49 20.55
N GLN A 2 15.10 -9.62 21.00
CA GLN A 2 13.75 -10.07 20.62
C GLN A 2 12.71 -9.11 21.21
N GLN A 3 11.82 -8.59 20.37
CA GLN A 3 10.64 -7.86 20.84
C GLN A 3 9.78 -8.85 21.65
N LYS A 4 9.48 -8.51 22.92
CA LYS A 4 8.65 -9.33 23.80
C LYS A 4 7.32 -9.64 23.10
N LYS A 5 6.84 -10.90 23.15
CA LYS A 5 5.57 -11.30 22.52
C LYS A 5 4.48 -10.30 22.86
N SER A 6 3.92 -9.63 21.84
CA SER A 6 2.89 -8.61 22.02
C SER A 6 1.61 -9.07 21.35
N LEU A 7 0.57 -9.33 22.16
CA LEU A 7 -0.75 -9.70 21.65
C LEU A 7 -1.43 -8.55 20.89
N VAL A 8 -0.94 -7.32 21.05
CA VAL A 8 -1.50 -6.12 20.40
C VAL A 8 -1.56 -6.26 18.88
N TYR A 9 -0.54 -6.88 18.26
CA TYR A 9 -0.55 -7.14 16.81
C TYR A 9 -1.74 -8.00 16.39
N LEU A 10 -2.13 -8.99 17.19
CA LEU A 10 -3.30 -9.83 16.92
C LEU A 10 -4.60 -9.10 17.22
N TYR A 11 -4.67 -8.36 18.33
CA TYR A 11 -5.88 -7.61 18.70
C TYR A 11 -6.26 -6.53 17.69
N LEU A 12 -5.28 -5.91 17.03
CA LEU A 12 -5.53 -4.94 15.98
C LEU A 12 -5.82 -5.60 14.63
N SER A 13 -5.17 -6.73 14.33
CA SER A 13 -5.29 -7.38 13.02
C SER A 13 -6.52 -8.28 12.88
N LEU A 14 -6.93 -9.01 13.92
CA LEU A 14 -8.04 -9.95 13.82
C LEU A 14 -9.36 -9.25 13.49
N PRO A 15 -9.77 -8.16 14.18
CA PRO A 15 -10.96 -7.42 13.80
C PRO A 15 -10.84 -6.85 12.39
N LEU A 16 -9.66 -6.33 12.01
CA LEU A 16 -9.43 -5.75 10.69
C LEU A 16 -9.57 -6.81 9.59
N VAL A 17 -8.95 -7.98 9.75
CA VAL A 17 -9.07 -9.11 8.81
C VAL A 17 -10.52 -9.56 8.69
N LEU A 18 -11.25 -9.69 9.80
CA LEU A 18 -12.65 -10.11 9.79
C LEU A 18 -13.56 -9.10 9.07
N VAL A 19 -13.48 -7.82 9.44
CA VAL A 19 -14.33 -6.77 8.86
C VAL A 19 -13.99 -6.55 7.38
N MET A 20 -12.69 -6.52 7.03
CA MET A 20 -12.23 -6.43 5.64
C MET A 20 -12.71 -7.62 4.81
N SER A 21 -12.54 -8.84 5.30
CA SER A 21 -12.98 -10.05 4.57
C SER A 21 -14.49 -10.05 4.37
N MET A 22 -15.26 -9.58 5.36
CA MET A 22 -16.70 -9.40 5.24
C MET A 22 -17.06 -8.36 4.17
N THR A 23 -16.46 -7.16 4.21
CA THR A 23 -16.74 -6.11 3.22
C THR A 23 -16.37 -6.54 1.80
N SER A 24 -15.21 -7.15 1.62
CA SER A 24 -14.74 -7.61 0.31
C SER A 24 -15.54 -8.81 -0.20
N SER A 25 -15.97 -9.73 0.69
CA SER A 25 -16.85 -10.83 0.28
C SER A 25 -18.21 -10.33 -0.17
N ILE A 26 -18.80 -9.36 0.54
CA ILE A 26 -20.09 -8.77 0.17
C ILE A 26 -19.96 -8.03 -1.17
N GLY A 27 -18.94 -7.20 -1.33
CA GLY A 27 -18.70 -6.46 -2.57
C GLY A 27 -18.42 -7.35 -3.78
N PHE A 28 -17.61 -8.40 -3.61
CA PHE A 28 -17.22 -9.32 -4.67
C PHE A 28 -18.33 -10.29 -5.08
N TYR A 29 -19.03 -10.90 -4.11
CA TYR A 29 -19.99 -11.98 -4.37
C TYR A 29 -21.43 -11.51 -4.56
N THR A 30 -21.78 -10.28 -4.18
CA THR A 30 -23.14 -9.75 -4.36
C THR A 30 -23.28 -9.15 -5.77
N PRO A 31 -24.08 -9.75 -6.67
CA PRO A 31 -24.26 -9.20 -8.01
C PRO A 31 -24.84 -7.79 -7.97
N GLY A 32 -24.26 -6.87 -8.74
CA GLY A 32 -24.75 -5.50 -8.82
C GLY A 32 -24.45 -4.63 -7.58
N PHE A 33 -23.60 -5.07 -6.66
CA PHE A 33 -23.23 -4.26 -5.49
C PHE A 33 -22.68 -2.88 -5.88
N TYR A 34 -21.83 -2.84 -6.92
CA TYR A 34 -21.26 -1.62 -7.50
C TYR A 34 -22.05 -1.08 -8.70
N ALA A 35 -23.35 -1.38 -8.83
CA ALA A 35 -24.14 -1.00 -10.02
C ALA A 35 -24.33 0.51 -10.22
N ARG A 36 -24.07 1.33 -9.19
CA ARG A 36 -24.09 2.81 -9.30
C ARG A 36 -22.78 3.39 -9.81
N GLU A 37 -21.71 2.61 -9.83
CA GLU A 37 -20.41 3.03 -10.34
C GLU A 37 -20.36 2.91 -11.87
N THR A 38 -19.41 3.61 -12.51
CA THR A 38 -19.12 3.34 -13.92
C THR A 38 -18.63 1.91 -14.09
N LEU A 39 -18.74 1.35 -15.31
CA LEU A 39 -18.24 0.01 -15.59
C LEU A 39 -16.74 -0.13 -15.27
N ASN A 40 -15.97 0.93 -15.51
CA ASN A 40 -14.56 1.01 -15.17
C ASN A 40 -14.37 0.90 -13.65
N TRP A 41 -14.99 1.80 -12.89
CA TRP A 41 -14.82 1.84 -11.44
C TRP A 41 -15.37 0.60 -10.73
N ALA A 42 -16.56 0.12 -11.11
CA ALA A 42 -17.12 -1.13 -10.59
C ALA A 42 -16.17 -2.32 -10.80
N THR A 43 -15.50 -2.40 -11.95
CA THR A 43 -14.57 -3.49 -12.25
C THR A 43 -13.30 -3.40 -11.40
N GLN A 44 -12.81 -2.18 -11.16
CA GLN A 44 -11.69 -1.94 -10.26
C GLN A 44 -12.04 -2.27 -8.81
N SER A 45 -13.21 -1.84 -8.30
CA SER A 45 -13.67 -2.16 -6.95
C SER A 45 -13.82 -3.67 -6.73
N LEU A 46 -14.39 -4.40 -7.70
CA LEU A 46 -14.44 -5.87 -7.64
C LEU A 46 -13.05 -6.51 -7.60
N GLY A 47 -12.10 -5.98 -8.37
CA GLY A 47 -10.73 -6.47 -8.35
C GLY A 47 -10.01 -6.17 -7.05
N GLN A 48 -10.24 -5.00 -6.48
CA GLN A 48 -9.72 -4.60 -5.18
C GLN A 48 -10.26 -5.52 -4.08
N ASP A 49 -11.57 -5.81 -4.06
CA ASP A 49 -12.16 -6.75 -3.11
C ASP A 49 -11.55 -8.16 -3.23
N MET A 50 -11.33 -8.64 -4.45
CA MET A 50 -10.68 -9.93 -4.67
C MET A 50 -9.26 -9.96 -4.11
N ILE A 51 -8.48 -8.90 -4.33
CA ILE A 51 -7.11 -8.78 -3.84
C ILE A 51 -7.10 -8.67 -2.31
N ASP A 52 -8.00 -7.88 -1.73
CA ASP A 52 -8.10 -7.74 -0.28
C ASP A 52 -8.42 -9.08 0.39
N LEU A 53 -9.36 -9.84 -0.18
CA LEU A 53 -9.77 -11.14 0.35
C LEU A 53 -8.69 -12.22 0.23
N TYR A 54 -8.09 -12.37 -0.95
CA TYR A 54 -7.23 -13.52 -1.25
C TYR A 54 -5.73 -13.26 -1.10
N LEU A 55 -5.30 -11.99 -1.07
CA LEU A 55 -3.89 -11.63 -0.94
C LEU A 55 -3.62 -10.88 0.36
N VAL A 56 -4.37 -9.79 0.60
CA VAL A 56 -4.05 -8.88 1.71
C VAL A 56 -4.46 -9.47 3.06
N ALA A 57 -5.64 -10.10 3.16
CA ALA A 57 -6.09 -10.74 4.40
C ALA A 57 -5.12 -11.84 4.89
N PRO A 58 -4.67 -12.77 4.02
CA PRO A 58 -3.65 -13.75 4.41
C PRO A 58 -2.33 -13.12 4.83
N ILE A 59 -1.84 -12.11 4.10
CA ILE A 59 -0.58 -11.42 4.44
C ILE A 59 -0.69 -10.73 5.79
N LEU A 60 -1.79 -10.01 6.06
CA LEU A 60 -2.02 -9.33 7.32
C LEU A 60 -2.08 -10.35 8.48
N LEU A 61 -2.81 -11.45 8.31
CA LEU A 61 -2.91 -12.50 9.32
C LEU A 61 -1.57 -13.16 9.61
N VAL A 62 -0.85 -13.62 8.58
CA VAL A 62 0.45 -14.28 8.74
C VAL A 62 1.49 -13.33 9.34
N SER A 63 1.57 -12.09 8.85
CA SER A 63 2.50 -11.10 9.38
C SER A 63 2.18 -10.72 10.83
N SER A 64 0.91 -10.63 11.21
CA SER A 64 0.52 -10.38 12.61
C SER A 64 0.89 -11.54 13.55
N ILE A 65 0.69 -12.79 13.13
CA ILE A 65 1.07 -13.99 13.90
C ILE A 65 2.59 -14.06 14.08
N LEU A 66 3.36 -13.82 13.02
CA LEU A 66 4.82 -13.81 13.09
C LEU A 66 5.35 -12.64 13.93
N SER A 67 4.71 -11.48 13.87
CA SER A 67 5.03 -10.32 14.71
C SER A 67 4.77 -10.63 16.19
N TRP A 68 3.65 -11.27 16.50
CA TRP A 68 3.36 -11.77 17.86
C TRP A 68 4.42 -12.75 18.36
N LYS A 69 4.96 -13.62 17.48
CA LYS A 69 6.07 -14.53 17.79
C LYS A 69 7.43 -13.82 17.93
N GLY A 70 7.51 -12.51 17.74
CA GLY A 70 8.72 -11.70 17.92
C GLY A 70 9.59 -11.56 16.66
N ASN A 71 9.05 -11.84 15.47
CA ASN A 71 9.78 -11.66 14.22
C ASN A 71 9.77 -10.18 13.79
N ASN A 72 10.92 -9.52 13.88
CA ASN A 72 11.05 -8.11 13.51
C ASN A 72 10.74 -7.81 12.04
N THR A 73 11.11 -8.70 11.11
CA THR A 73 10.79 -8.52 9.68
C THR A 73 9.28 -8.55 9.46
N ALA A 74 8.58 -9.45 10.17
CA ALA A 74 7.13 -9.54 10.08
C ALA A 74 6.43 -8.26 10.57
N VAL A 75 7.00 -7.55 11.54
CA VAL A 75 6.45 -6.26 12.02
C VAL A 75 6.46 -5.20 10.92
N TYR A 76 7.51 -5.17 10.08
CA TYR A 76 7.56 -4.24 8.94
C TYR A 76 6.60 -4.65 7.82
N ILE A 77 6.44 -5.96 7.54
CA ILE A 77 5.42 -6.46 6.60
C ILE A 77 4.02 -6.09 7.10
N TRP A 78 3.76 -6.30 8.39
CA TRP A 78 2.51 -5.94 9.03
C TRP A 78 2.23 -4.43 8.91
N ALA A 79 3.21 -3.59 9.21
CA ALA A 79 3.07 -2.13 9.10
C ALA A 79 2.86 -1.68 7.64
N GLY A 80 3.59 -2.23 6.68
CA GLY A 80 3.41 -1.91 5.25
C GLY A 80 2.06 -2.36 4.70
N THR A 81 1.55 -3.50 5.18
CA THR A 81 0.19 -3.98 4.86
C THR A 81 -0.86 -3.03 5.43
N ASN A 82 -0.69 -2.54 6.66
CA ASN A 82 -1.61 -1.54 7.22
C ASN A 82 -1.52 -0.20 6.48
N LEU A 83 -0.34 0.24 6.03
CA LEU A 83 -0.21 1.43 5.18
C LEU A 83 -0.98 1.25 3.85
N PHE A 84 -0.90 0.07 3.24
CA PHE A 84 -1.68 -0.27 2.05
C PHE A 84 -3.19 -0.19 2.34
N LEU A 85 -3.64 -0.75 3.46
CA LEU A 85 -5.06 -0.72 3.84
C LEU A 85 -5.56 0.68 4.18
N VAL A 86 -4.74 1.52 4.82
CA VAL A 86 -5.08 2.94 5.03
C VAL A 86 -5.32 3.62 3.69
N TYR A 87 -4.47 3.35 2.70
CA TYR A 87 -4.60 3.92 1.36
C TYR A 87 -5.90 3.47 0.68
N THR A 88 -6.14 2.16 0.61
CA THR A 88 -7.30 1.61 -0.13
C THR A 88 -8.62 1.89 0.57
N PHE A 89 -8.68 1.79 1.90
CA PHE A 89 -9.92 2.11 2.63
C PHE A 89 -10.18 3.61 2.74
N CYS A 90 -9.17 4.48 2.61
CA CYS A 90 -9.40 5.90 2.40
C CYS A 90 -10.18 6.11 1.09
N ILE A 91 -9.73 5.48 0.00
CA ILE A 91 -10.45 5.52 -1.28
C ILE A 91 -11.87 4.96 -1.13
N TYR A 92 -12.08 3.81 -0.49
CA TYR A 92 -13.44 3.28 -0.31
C TYR A 92 -14.36 4.20 0.50
N CYS A 93 -13.82 4.90 1.50
CA CYS A 93 -14.60 5.84 2.31
C CYS A 93 -15.04 7.08 1.53
N PHE A 94 -14.25 7.54 0.55
CA PHE A 94 -14.49 8.80 -0.15
C PHE A 94 -15.02 8.64 -1.59
N ASP A 95 -14.66 7.55 -2.27
CA ASP A 95 -14.86 7.38 -3.72
C ASP A 95 -15.77 6.18 -4.10
N VAL A 96 -16.32 5.45 -3.13
CA VAL A 96 -17.39 4.46 -3.40
C VAL A 96 -18.74 5.07 -3.03
N HIS A 97 -19.75 4.95 -3.90
CA HIS A 97 -21.08 5.49 -3.61
C HIS A 97 -21.63 4.92 -2.30
N PHE A 98 -22.17 5.82 -1.46
CA PHE A 98 -22.69 5.50 -0.13
C PHE A 98 -23.64 4.30 -0.15
N ASN A 99 -23.28 3.24 0.55
CA ASN A 99 -24.01 1.97 0.59
C ASN A 99 -24.04 1.38 2.01
N SER A 100 -24.68 0.23 2.18
CA SER A 100 -24.86 -0.43 3.49
C SER A 100 -23.53 -0.82 4.18
N MET A 101 -22.42 -0.91 3.45
CA MET A 101 -21.11 -1.24 3.98
C MET A 101 -20.28 -0.02 4.41
N PHE A 102 -20.78 1.22 4.22
CA PHE A 102 -20.03 2.45 4.50
C PHE A 102 -19.39 2.47 5.90
N ILE A 103 -20.14 2.08 6.94
CA ILE A 103 -19.62 2.10 8.31
C ILE A 103 -18.47 1.10 8.50
N PHE A 104 -18.49 -0.01 7.77
CA PHE A 104 -17.44 -1.03 7.83
C PHE A 104 -16.19 -0.60 7.07
N TYR A 105 -16.32 0.19 5.99
CA TYR A 105 -15.17 0.86 5.37
C TYR A 105 -14.47 1.79 6.38
N CYS A 106 -15.24 2.59 7.12
CA CYS A 106 -14.70 3.45 8.17
C CYS A 106 -14.03 2.67 9.31
N ILE A 107 -14.61 1.52 9.71
CA ILE A 107 -14.00 0.63 10.71
C ILE A 107 -12.67 0.06 10.19
N ASN A 108 -12.61 -0.41 8.95
CA ASN A 108 -11.38 -0.91 8.34
C ASN A 108 -10.30 0.19 8.29
N LEU A 109 -10.66 1.38 7.82
CA LEU A 109 -9.76 2.54 7.77
C LEU A 109 -9.24 2.88 9.18
N GLY A 110 -10.13 2.97 10.16
CA GLY A 110 -9.77 3.28 11.54
C GLY A 110 -8.81 2.26 12.14
N LEU A 111 -9.12 0.97 12.01
CA LEU A 111 -8.26 -0.12 12.50
C LEU A 111 -6.89 -0.11 11.83
N ALA A 112 -6.83 0.06 10.50
CA ALA A 112 -5.57 0.13 9.76
C ALA A 112 -4.74 1.36 10.16
N PHE A 113 -5.39 2.52 10.31
CA PHE A 113 -4.75 3.77 10.72
C PHE A 113 -4.16 3.68 12.13
N TYR A 114 -4.95 3.23 13.11
CA TYR A 114 -4.46 3.10 14.49
C TYR A 114 -3.43 1.98 14.64
N SER A 115 -3.46 0.96 13.77
CA SER A 115 -2.39 -0.05 13.67
C SER A 115 -1.07 0.55 13.19
N LEU A 116 -1.12 1.38 12.16
CA LEU A 116 0.05 2.10 11.67
C LEU A 116 0.57 3.11 12.71
N LEU A 117 -0.33 3.82 13.40
CA LEU A 117 0.03 4.74 14.47
C LEU A 117 0.69 4.01 15.65
N PHE A 118 0.17 2.84 16.03
CA PHE A 118 0.79 1.98 17.03
C PHE A 118 2.21 1.57 16.60
N PHE A 119 2.41 1.16 15.35
CA PHE A 119 3.74 0.88 14.82
C PHE A 119 4.67 2.09 15.00
N VAL A 120 4.27 3.27 14.52
CA VAL A 120 5.08 4.50 14.64
C VAL A 120 5.42 4.80 16.10
N TYR A 121 4.43 4.72 17.01
CA TYR A 121 4.65 4.93 18.44
C TYR A 121 5.70 3.97 19.01
N THR A 122 5.64 2.68 18.67
CA THR A 122 6.63 1.70 19.15
C THR A 122 8.04 1.97 18.61
N GLN A 123 8.14 2.42 17.36
CA GLN A 123 9.42 2.76 16.73
C GLN A 123 10.04 4.04 17.31
N VAL A 124 9.23 5.01 17.74
CA VAL A 124 9.72 6.22 18.43
C VAL A 124 10.15 5.91 19.86
N LYS A 125 9.35 5.13 20.61
CA LYS A 125 9.62 4.81 22.01
C LYS A 125 10.80 3.88 22.20
N THR A 126 10.92 2.89 21.32
CA THR A 126 11.98 1.89 21.34
C THR A 126 12.57 1.76 19.94
N PRO A 127 13.39 2.74 19.51
CA PRO A 127 13.95 2.72 18.17
C PRO A 127 14.79 1.47 17.97
N ALA A 128 14.54 0.77 16.87
CA ALA A 128 15.38 -0.34 16.47
C ALA A 128 16.83 0.16 16.33
N ARG A 129 17.77 -0.53 16.98
CA ARG A 129 19.20 -0.32 16.73
C ARG A 129 19.53 -0.93 15.38
N ILE A 130 19.44 -0.13 14.33
CA ILE A 130 19.71 -0.57 12.96
C ILE A 130 21.16 -0.25 12.64
N GLN A 131 21.97 -1.28 12.47
CA GLN A 131 23.36 -1.14 12.02
C GLN A 131 23.42 -1.26 10.49
N VAL A 132 24.01 -0.28 9.82
CA VAL A 132 23.96 -0.20 8.36
C VAL A 132 25.23 -0.79 7.79
N ASN A 133 25.20 -2.09 7.47
CA ASN A 133 26.39 -2.77 6.94
C ASN A 133 26.50 -2.68 5.41
N ASN A 134 25.38 -2.61 4.68
CA ASN A 134 25.38 -2.50 3.22
C ASN A 134 24.87 -1.13 2.76
N LEU A 135 25.81 -0.20 2.61
CA LEU A 135 25.53 1.16 2.14
C LEU A 135 25.06 1.21 0.69
N VAL A 136 25.48 0.24 -0.14
CA VAL A 136 25.10 0.13 -1.55
C VAL A 136 23.61 -0.17 -1.69
N LEU A 137 23.12 -1.21 -1.00
CA LEU A 137 21.69 -1.56 -1.03
C LEU A 137 20.81 -0.39 -0.53
N THR A 138 21.25 0.26 0.55
CA THR A 138 20.55 1.44 1.08
C THR A 138 20.47 2.57 0.05
N ASN A 139 21.55 2.80 -0.71
CA ASN A 139 21.57 3.80 -1.77
C ASN A 139 20.66 3.41 -2.94
N ILE A 140 20.67 2.13 -3.35
CA ILE A 140 19.79 1.63 -4.42
C ILE A 140 18.33 1.86 -4.06
N ILE A 141 17.90 1.49 -2.84
CA ILE A 141 16.52 1.72 -2.39
C ILE A 141 16.21 3.23 -2.35
N GLY A 142 17.15 4.05 -1.88
CA GLY A 142 16.97 5.50 -1.83
C GLY A 142 16.79 6.15 -3.21
N ILE A 143 17.65 5.79 -4.17
CA ILE A 143 17.56 6.25 -5.56
C ILE A 143 16.27 5.74 -6.21
N TYR A 144 15.94 4.46 -5.99
CA TYR A 144 14.72 3.84 -6.50
C TYR A 144 13.47 4.61 -6.07
N PHE A 145 13.34 4.92 -4.77
CA PHE A 145 12.22 5.72 -4.25
C PHE A 145 12.14 7.11 -4.84
N ILE A 146 13.27 7.80 -4.98
CA ILE A 146 13.31 9.14 -5.58
C ILE A 146 12.85 9.08 -7.04
N LEU A 147 13.44 8.18 -7.84
CA LEU A 147 13.13 8.04 -9.26
C LEU A 147 11.66 7.71 -9.48
N ILE A 148 11.14 6.72 -8.75
CA ILE A 148 9.73 6.34 -8.88
C ILE A 148 8.79 7.46 -8.47
N SER A 149 9.08 8.15 -7.37
CA SER A 149 8.23 9.26 -6.94
C SER A 149 8.16 10.34 -8.02
N ILE A 150 9.29 10.68 -8.62
CA ILE A 150 9.36 11.63 -9.74
C ILE A 150 8.57 11.11 -10.96
N CYS A 151 8.75 9.85 -11.35
CA CYS A 151 8.04 9.27 -12.48
C CYS A 151 6.51 9.30 -12.29
N PHE A 152 6.01 8.88 -11.13
CA PHE A 152 4.57 8.93 -10.83
C PHE A 152 4.04 10.35 -10.70
N TYR A 153 4.85 11.30 -10.17
CA TYR A 153 4.49 12.72 -10.21
C TYR A 153 4.27 13.20 -11.64
N PHE A 154 5.20 12.90 -12.55
CA PHE A 154 5.04 13.27 -13.96
C PHE A 154 3.85 12.56 -14.60
N LEU A 155 3.60 11.30 -14.27
CA LEU A 155 2.44 10.53 -14.75
C LEU A 155 1.13 11.20 -14.34
N TRP A 156 0.97 11.60 -13.08
CA TRP A 156 -0.25 12.25 -12.61
C TRP A 156 -0.38 13.67 -13.15
N LEU A 157 0.71 14.45 -13.14
CA LEU A 157 0.70 15.82 -13.61
C LEU A 157 0.52 15.94 -15.13
N SER A 158 0.87 14.92 -15.92
CA SER A 158 0.65 14.91 -17.36
C SER A 158 -0.82 14.79 -17.75
N ASP A 159 -1.66 14.23 -16.88
CA ASP A 159 -3.12 14.21 -17.06
C ASP A 159 -3.78 15.47 -16.43
N ILE A 160 -3.31 15.88 -15.25
CA ILE A 160 -3.91 16.99 -14.49
C ILE A 160 -3.62 18.36 -15.11
N ILE A 161 -2.36 18.68 -15.44
CA ILE A 161 -1.98 20.04 -15.88
C ILE A 161 -2.66 20.41 -17.20
N PRO A 162 -2.65 19.56 -18.26
CA PRO A 162 -3.33 19.90 -19.50
C PRO A 162 -4.84 20.09 -19.32
N ALA A 163 -5.48 19.31 -18.45
CA ALA A 163 -6.90 19.46 -18.14
C ALA A 163 -7.20 20.82 -17.47
N ILE A 164 -6.37 21.24 -16.52
CA ILE A 164 -6.48 22.58 -15.89
C ILE A 164 -6.32 23.69 -16.93
N VAL A 165 -5.28 23.62 -17.77
CA VAL A 165 -5.01 24.62 -18.80
C VAL A 165 -6.14 24.69 -19.83
N ALA A 166 -6.73 23.55 -20.18
CA ALA A 166 -7.84 23.45 -21.12
C ALA A 166 -9.20 23.77 -20.50
N HIS A 167 -9.29 24.06 -19.19
CA HIS A 167 -10.53 24.21 -18.44
C HIS A 167 -11.49 23.01 -18.60
N LYS A 168 -10.94 21.80 -18.58
CA LYS A 168 -11.68 20.54 -18.72
C LYS A 168 -11.43 19.60 -17.54
N VAL A 169 -12.32 18.62 -17.38
CA VAL A 169 -12.10 17.48 -16.48
C VAL A 169 -11.11 16.52 -17.13
N PRO A 170 -10.12 15.97 -16.39
CA PRO A 170 -9.20 14.97 -16.93
C PRO A 170 -9.95 13.75 -17.47
N ALA A 171 -9.47 13.19 -18.58
CA ALA A 171 -10.12 12.04 -19.23
C ALA A 171 -10.18 10.83 -18.29
N SER A 172 -9.09 10.59 -17.54
CA SER A 172 -9.02 9.51 -16.55
C SER A 172 -10.12 9.63 -15.48
N LEU A 173 -10.48 10.84 -15.07
CA LEU A 173 -11.51 11.09 -14.07
C LEU A 173 -12.92 10.85 -14.63
N LEU A 174 -13.15 11.19 -15.90
CA LEU A 174 -14.42 10.93 -16.58
C LEU A 174 -14.72 9.44 -16.73
N GLU A 175 -13.69 8.62 -17.01
CA GLU A 175 -13.86 7.17 -17.13
C GLU A 175 -14.28 6.50 -15.82
N VAL A 176 -13.72 6.97 -14.70
CA VAL A 176 -14.03 6.45 -13.36
C VAL A 176 -15.33 7.05 -12.82
N GLY A 177 -15.72 8.24 -13.29
CA GLY A 177 -17.01 8.88 -12.95
C GLY A 177 -17.05 9.49 -11.55
N LEU A 178 -15.89 9.86 -11.01
CA LEU A 178 -15.76 10.44 -9.67
C LEU A 178 -15.72 11.97 -9.72
N PRO A 179 -16.11 12.67 -8.64
CA PRO A 179 -15.96 14.12 -8.55
C PRO A 179 -14.50 14.55 -8.51
N THR A 180 -13.65 13.76 -7.86
CA THR A 180 -12.20 13.90 -7.77
C THR A 180 -11.58 12.52 -7.68
N ASN A 181 -10.35 12.34 -8.17
CA ASN A 181 -9.64 11.07 -8.05
C ASN A 181 -8.85 11.02 -6.72
N ALA A 182 -9.27 10.21 -5.74
CA ALA A 182 -8.53 10.12 -4.48
C ALA A 182 -7.12 9.56 -4.65
N VAL A 183 -6.83 8.75 -5.68
CA VAL A 183 -5.46 8.31 -6.01
C VAL A 183 -4.57 9.52 -6.27
N HIS A 184 -5.02 10.46 -7.11
CA HIS A 184 -4.26 11.70 -7.37
C HIS A 184 -4.03 12.49 -6.09
N VAL A 185 -5.06 12.63 -5.25
CA VAL A 185 -4.97 13.41 -4.00
C VAL A 185 -3.96 12.77 -3.05
N ILE A 186 -4.10 11.46 -2.77
CA ILE A 186 -3.25 10.76 -1.82
C ILE A 186 -1.80 10.68 -2.33
N ASP A 187 -1.60 10.39 -3.61
CA ASP A 187 -0.27 10.30 -4.21
C ASP A 187 0.46 11.64 -4.17
N LEU A 188 -0.17 12.71 -4.68
CA LEU A 188 0.46 14.01 -4.79
C LEU A 188 0.71 14.68 -3.42
N ALA A 189 -0.21 14.51 -2.47
CA ALA A 189 -0.16 15.22 -1.19
C ALA A 189 0.57 14.46 -0.08
N VAL A 190 0.57 13.11 -0.11
CA VAL A 190 1.03 12.30 1.02
C VAL A 190 2.05 11.26 0.59
N PHE A 191 1.66 10.36 -0.31
CA PHE A 191 2.42 9.15 -0.54
C PHE A 191 3.72 9.38 -1.32
N LEU A 192 3.67 10.04 -2.49
CA LEU A 192 4.87 10.35 -3.27
C LEU A 192 5.83 11.32 -2.56
N PRO A 193 5.38 12.39 -1.87
CA PRO A 193 6.27 13.19 -1.01
C PRO A 193 6.95 12.34 0.06
N GLY A 194 6.19 11.50 0.76
CA GLY A 194 6.70 10.63 1.82
C GLY A 194 7.75 9.65 1.31
N MET A 195 7.53 9.05 0.14
CA MET A 195 8.48 8.16 -0.50
C MET A 195 9.75 8.90 -0.96
N PHE A 196 9.60 10.06 -1.59
CA PHE A 196 10.72 10.90 -2.01
C PHE A 196 11.61 11.32 -0.83
N ILE A 197 10.98 11.81 0.25
CA ILE A 197 11.67 12.17 1.50
C ILE A 197 12.37 10.96 2.10
N THR A 198 11.71 9.80 2.15
CA THR A 198 12.31 8.55 2.63
C THR A 198 13.54 8.18 1.81
N GLY A 199 13.49 8.34 0.49
CA GLY A 199 14.63 8.14 -0.40
C GLY A 199 15.80 9.06 -0.06
N ILE A 200 15.56 10.37 0.12
CA ILE A 200 16.59 11.32 0.55
C ILE A 200 17.19 10.94 1.91
N LEU A 201 16.35 10.57 2.87
CA LEU A 201 16.80 10.18 4.20
C LEU A 201 17.65 8.90 4.19
N LEU A 202 17.37 7.95 3.28
CA LEU A 202 18.20 6.75 3.05
C LEU A 202 19.58 7.12 2.50
N LEU A 203 19.64 8.05 1.54
CA LEU A 203 20.91 8.56 1.00
C LEU A 203 21.71 9.30 2.08
N ARG A 204 21.02 10.03 2.95
CA ARG A 204 21.60 10.74 4.11
C ARG A 204 21.82 9.86 5.35
N LYS A 205 21.56 8.55 5.26
CA LYS A 205 21.79 7.56 6.33
C LYS A 205 21.11 7.90 7.66
N LYS A 206 19.90 8.48 7.61
CA LYS A 206 19.13 8.84 8.81
C LYS A 206 18.37 7.62 9.35
N THR A 207 18.37 7.43 10.66
CA THR A 207 17.76 6.27 11.35
C THR A 207 16.30 6.04 10.95
N LEU A 208 15.52 7.13 10.82
CA LEU A 208 14.10 7.08 10.44
C LEU A 208 13.89 6.39 9.08
N ALA A 209 14.80 6.60 8.12
CA ALA A 209 14.68 6.06 6.78
C ALA A 209 14.72 4.53 6.78
N PHE A 210 15.49 3.93 7.69
CA PHE A 210 15.62 2.48 7.80
C PHE A 210 14.37 1.80 8.39
N ILE A 211 13.53 2.57 9.08
CA ILE A 211 12.24 2.11 9.58
C ILE A 211 11.18 2.23 8.48
N LEU A 212 11.18 3.34 7.75
CA LEU A 212 10.20 3.62 6.69
C LEU A 212 10.45 2.80 5.42
N ALA A 213 11.70 2.54 5.05
CA ALA A 213 12.05 1.84 3.81
C ALA A 213 11.38 0.46 3.64
N PRO A 214 11.47 -0.49 4.59
CA PRO A 214 10.81 -1.78 4.44
C PRO A 214 9.28 -1.67 4.45
N VAL A 215 8.71 -0.71 5.19
CA VAL A 215 7.26 -0.44 5.20
C VAL A 215 6.80 0.05 3.82
N SER A 216 7.52 1.02 3.26
CA SER A 216 7.24 1.55 1.92
C SER A 216 7.45 0.53 0.82
N LEU A 217 8.46 -0.35 0.92
CA LEU A 217 8.66 -1.44 -0.04
C LEU A 217 7.49 -2.44 -0.01
N VAL A 218 7.01 -2.82 1.17
CA VAL A 218 5.85 -3.71 1.31
C VAL A 218 4.60 -3.07 0.70
N PHE A 219 4.34 -1.79 1.01
CA PHE A 219 3.28 -1.04 0.35
C PHE A 219 3.43 -1.08 -1.17
N PHE A 220 4.64 -0.82 -1.68
CA PHE A 220 4.91 -0.80 -3.12
C PHE A 220 4.62 -2.14 -3.78
N ILE A 221 5.06 -3.24 -3.16
CA ILE A 221 4.81 -4.59 -3.67
C ILE A 221 3.30 -4.83 -3.77
N LEU A 222 2.55 -4.57 -2.68
CA LEU A 222 1.11 -4.78 -2.66
C LEU A 222 0.40 -3.90 -3.70
N MET A 223 0.73 -2.60 -3.75
CA MET A 223 0.12 -1.66 -4.67
C MET A 223 0.37 -2.01 -6.14
N ASN A 224 1.60 -2.38 -6.50
CA ASN A 224 1.91 -2.79 -7.87
C ASN A 224 1.20 -4.11 -8.24
N ILE A 225 1.14 -5.09 -7.33
CA ILE A 225 0.36 -6.32 -7.58
C ILE A 225 -1.11 -5.97 -7.77
N THR A 226 -1.65 -5.06 -6.96
CA THR A 226 -3.03 -4.59 -7.06
C THR A 226 -3.30 -3.97 -8.42
N ILE A 227 -2.55 -2.93 -8.80
CA ILE A 227 -2.74 -2.21 -10.07
C ILE A 227 -2.61 -3.18 -11.26
N GLY A 228 -1.60 -4.06 -11.26
CA GLY A 228 -1.44 -5.08 -12.30
C GLY A 228 -2.63 -6.04 -12.37
N GLY A 229 -3.16 -6.48 -11.22
CA GLY A 229 -4.35 -7.31 -11.13
C GLY A 229 -5.61 -6.62 -11.65
N LEU A 230 -5.81 -5.34 -11.29
CA LEU A 230 -6.94 -4.53 -11.77
C LEU A 230 -6.92 -4.39 -13.30
N ILE A 231 -5.76 -4.10 -13.89
CA ILE A 231 -5.61 -3.99 -15.34
C ILE A 231 -5.96 -5.30 -16.06
N ILE A 232 -5.53 -6.44 -15.51
CA ILE A 232 -5.87 -7.75 -16.07
C ILE A 232 -7.38 -7.98 -16.01
N MET A 233 -8.03 -7.61 -14.91
CA MET A 233 -9.49 -7.73 -14.77
C MET A 233 -10.26 -6.81 -15.71
N MET A 234 -9.82 -5.56 -15.86
CA MET A 234 -10.39 -4.61 -16.82
C MET A 234 -10.29 -5.13 -18.26
N SER A 235 -9.10 -5.61 -18.66
CA SER A 235 -8.88 -6.19 -19.98
C SER A 235 -9.79 -7.41 -20.25
N ARG A 236 -9.99 -8.29 -19.26
CA ARG A 236 -10.92 -9.43 -19.38
C ARG A 236 -12.39 -9.02 -19.53
N LYS A 237 -12.77 -7.83 -19.06
CA LYS A 237 -14.11 -7.26 -19.22
C LYS A 237 -14.25 -6.38 -20.46
N GLY A 238 -13.25 -6.35 -21.35
CA GLY A 238 -13.27 -5.55 -22.57
C GLY A 238 -13.14 -4.05 -22.34
N ILE A 239 -12.68 -3.63 -21.15
CA ILE A 239 -12.37 -2.23 -20.85
C ILE A 239 -10.97 -1.95 -21.36
N GLU A 240 -10.81 -0.81 -22.04
CA GLU A 240 -9.51 -0.38 -22.56
C GLU A 240 -8.50 -0.25 -21.41
N ALA A 241 -7.47 -1.09 -21.43
CA ALA A 241 -6.47 -1.15 -20.37
C ALA A 241 -5.11 -1.52 -20.98
N SER A 242 -4.06 -0.79 -20.60
CA SER A 242 -2.73 -1.00 -21.16
C SER A 242 -2.03 -2.19 -20.51
N MET A 243 -1.88 -3.28 -21.26
CA MET A 243 -1.13 -4.46 -20.79
C MET A 243 0.33 -4.13 -20.48
N ALA A 244 0.91 -3.13 -21.16
CA ALA A 244 2.25 -2.66 -20.86
C ALA A 244 2.36 -2.12 -19.43
N VAL A 245 1.31 -1.47 -18.91
CA VAL A 245 1.26 -1.01 -17.53
C VAL A 245 1.21 -2.19 -16.57
N ALA A 246 0.40 -3.22 -16.83
CA ALA A 246 0.37 -4.43 -16.00
C ALA A 246 1.75 -5.12 -15.92
N ILE A 247 2.45 -5.24 -17.05
CA ILE A 247 3.80 -5.81 -17.11
C ILE A 247 4.79 -4.94 -16.30
N ALA A 248 4.72 -3.61 -16.45
CA ALA A 248 5.56 -2.68 -15.71
C ALA A 248 5.32 -2.80 -14.19
N MET A 249 4.06 -2.85 -13.75
CA MET A 249 3.72 -3.05 -12.33
C MET A 249 4.25 -4.40 -11.83
N GLY A 250 4.12 -5.49 -12.61
CA GLY A 250 4.68 -6.80 -12.26
C GLY A 250 6.20 -6.77 -12.06
N PHE A 251 6.92 -6.08 -12.95
CA PHE A 251 8.37 -5.88 -12.81
C PHE A 251 8.72 -5.06 -11.55
N LEU A 252 8.01 -3.96 -11.30
CA LEU A 252 8.22 -3.11 -10.12
C LEU A 252 7.95 -3.85 -8.81
N ALA A 253 6.90 -4.67 -8.76
CA ALA A 253 6.59 -5.53 -7.63
C ALA A 253 7.71 -6.54 -7.37
N PHE A 254 8.17 -7.22 -8.43
CA PHE A 254 9.25 -8.20 -8.33
C PHE A 254 10.57 -7.57 -7.88
N PHE A 255 10.93 -6.41 -8.45
CA PHE A 255 12.14 -5.69 -8.06
C PHE A 255 12.06 -5.21 -6.61
N SER A 256 10.92 -4.65 -6.19
CA SER A 256 10.69 -4.26 -4.79
C SER A 256 10.77 -5.44 -3.82
N LEU A 257 10.28 -6.61 -4.22
CA LEU A 257 10.38 -7.84 -3.43
C LEU A 257 11.84 -8.27 -3.24
N ILE A 258 12.67 -8.22 -4.29
CA ILE A 258 14.11 -8.51 -4.18
C ILE A 258 14.76 -7.54 -3.20
N LEU A 259 14.49 -6.24 -3.34
CA LEU A 259 15.05 -5.22 -2.43
C LEU A 259 14.62 -5.46 -0.99
N LEU A 260 13.35 -5.83 -0.74
CA LEU A 260 12.84 -6.14 0.58
C LEU A 260 13.52 -7.38 1.19
N ILE A 261 13.70 -8.45 0.41
CA ILE A 261 14.39 -9.67 0.86
C ILE A 261 15.84 -9.36 1.23
N LEU A 262 16.56 -8.66 0.36
CA LEU A 262 17.95 -8.25 0.61
C LEU A 262 18.04 -7.37 1.87
N TYR A 263 17.09 -6.47 2.05
CA TYR A 263 17.01 -5.60 3.22
C TYR A 263 16.73 -6.39 4.51
N ALA A 264 15.81 -7.35 4.47
CA ALA A 264 15.51 -8.22 5.59
C ALA A 264 16.71 -9.10 5.98
N MET A 265 17.44 -9.63 5.00
CA MET A 265 18.68 -10.39 5.23
C MET A 265 19.77 -9.54 5.89
N GLN A 266 19.89 -8.27 5.48
CA GLN A 266 20.81 -7.31 6.12
C GLN A 266 20.45 -7.08 7.59
N MET A 267 19.16 -6.93 7.91
CA MET A 267 18.73 -6.73 9.30
C MET A 267 18.98 -7.95 10.19
N LYS A 268 18.77 -9.17 9.68
CA LYS A 268 18.96 -10.40 10.45
C LYS A 268 20.42 -10.61 10.87
N LYS A 269 21.38 -10.33 9.98
CA LYS A 269 22.81 -10.41 10.30
C LYS A 269 23.18 -9.52 11.49
N ASN A 270 22.58 -8.34 11.63
CA ASN A 270 22.89 -7.45 12.75
C ASN A 270 22.44 -7.97 14.12
N THR A 271 21.35 -8.75 14.16
CA THR A 271 20.85 -9.34 15.41
C THR A 271 21.64 -10.55 15.90
N GLU A 272 22.44 -11.19 15.05
CA GLU A 272 23.27 -12.35 15.41
C GLU A 272 24.63 -11.94 16.02
N TYR A 273 25.06 -10.69 15.82
CA TYR A 273 26.33 -10.15 16.36
C TYR A 273 26.14 -9.14 17.51
N SER A 274 24.92 -9.02 18.07
CA SER A 274 24.56 -8.08 19.15
C SER A 274 24.04 -8.80 20.39
#